data_AF-A0A8J5J6U2-F1
#
_entry.id   AF-A0A8J5J6U2-F1
#
_cell.length_a   1.000
_cell.length_b   1.000
_cell.length_c   1.000
_cell.angle_alpha   90.00
_cell.angle_beta   90.00
_cell.angle_gamma   90.00
#
_symmetry.space_group_name_H-M   'P 1'
#
loop_
_entity.id
_entity.type
_entity.pdbx_description
1 polymer ?
#
loop_
_entity_poly.entity_id
_entity_poly.type
_entity_poly.pdbx_seq_one_letter_code
_entity_poly.pdbx_strand_id
1 'polypeptide(L)'
;MKRAALALPVAVVALLPVAFGWTERWDHSKRFNAAGHAQLDCDWESQPVSCCICRSIVFEIETQLNNTQNDHDMDVVFRISEEKKQIKYSRSEARILEVLDDVCEQVPLELPDSNHKAKRMLSAACSDFVGEYEDELTRTFFDDFTPAKERMCGGTLQVCSQADKTVKHEDL
;
A
#
# COMPACT_ATOMS: atom_id res chain seq x y z
N MET A 1 -41.58 30.53 44.63
CA MET A 1 -41.51 30.18 43.19
C MET A 1 -40.06 29.78 42.90
N LYS A 2 -39.77 28.47 42.81
CA LYS A 2 -38.40 27.96 42.55
C LYS A 2 -38.23 27.77 41.04
N ARG A 3 -37.25 28.43 40.43
CA ARG A 3 -36.87 28.21 39.02
C ARG A 3 -36.03 26.94 38.95
N ALA A 4 -36.51 25.93 38.23
CA ALA A 4 -35.73 24.75 37.88
C ALA A 4 -34.90 25.08 36.64
N ALA A 5 -33.57 25.03 36.76
CA ALA A 5 -32.66 25.08 35.62
C ALA A 5 -32.54 23.67 35.04
N LEU A 6 -33.04 23.48 33.83
CA LEU A 6 -32.83 22.26 33.04
C LEU A 6 -31.45 22.34 32.39
N ALA A 7 -30.51 21.52 32.86
CA ALA A 7 -29.25 21.28 32.18
C ALA A 7 -29.51 20.36 30.97
N LEU A 8 -29.23 20.85 29.77
CA LEU A 8 -29.22 20.05 28.55
C LEU A 8 -27.92 19.22 28.49
N PRO A 9 -27.98 17.92 28.15
CA PRO A 9 -26.79 17.14 27.94
C PRO A 9 -26.15 17.57 26.62
N VAL A 10 -24.91 18.04 26.67
CA VAL A 10 -24.08 18.25 25.48
C VAL A 10 -23.69 16.86 24.97
N ALA A 11 -24.38 16.40 23.91
CA ALA A 11 -23.97 15.20 23.21
C ALA A 11 -22.65 15.49 22.48
N VAL A 12 -21.54 14.97 23.03
CA VAL A 12 -20.26 14.95 22.33
C VAL A 12 -20.37 13.90 21.23
N VAL A 13 -20.67 14.36 20.01
CA VAL A 13 -20.57 13.51 18.82
C VAL A 13 -19.09 13.24 18.61
N ALA A 14 -18.64 12.04 18.96
CA ALA A 14 -17.32 11.56 18.60
C ALA A 14 -17.29 11.46 17.06
N LEU A 15 -16.62 12.42 16.42
CA LEU A 15 -16.19 12.27 15.03
C LEU A 15 -15.13 11.18 15.02
N LEU A 16 -15.55 9.94 14.78
CA LEU A 16 -14.62 8.90 14.39
C LEU A 16 -13.92 9.38 13.11
N PRO A 17 -12.58 9.35 13.04
CA PRO A 17 -11.89 9.62 11.80
C PRO A 17 -12.44 8.64 10.76
N VAL A 18 -12.87 9.17 9.63
CA VAL A 18 -13.27 8.43 8.43
C VAL A 18 -12.02 7.70 7.91
N ALA A 19 -11.63 6.61 8.58
CA ALA A 19 -10.63 5.66 8.12
C ALA A 19 -11.30 4.46 7.41
N PHE A 20 -12.56 4.62 6.98
CA PHE A 20 -13.38 3.57 6.39
C PHE A 20 -13.62 3.82 4.91
N GLY A 21 -12.55 3.74 4.10
CA GLY A 21 -12.68 3.91 2.65
C GLY A 21 -11.83 2.98 1.77
N TRP A 22 -10.82 2.30 2.32
CA TRP A 22 -9.83 1.59 1.49
C TRP A 22 -9.95 0.08 1.57
N THR A 23 -10.34 -0.48 2.72
CA THR A 23 -10.50 -1.93 2.91
C THR A 23 -11.66 -2.52 2.09
N GLU A 24 -12.62 -1.72 1.62
CA GLU A 24 -13.72 -2.18 0.77
C GLU A 24 -13.25 -2.44 -0.68
N ARG A 25 -12.18 -1.77 -1.13
CA ARG A 25 -11.79 -1.71 -2.55
C ARG A 25 -10.95 -2.92 -2.98
N TRP A 26 -10.12 -3.46 -2.08
CA TRP A 26 -9.33 -4.68 -2.31
C TRP A 26 -9.36 -5.58 -1.05
N ASP A 27 -10.43 -6.38 -0.90
CA ASP A 27 -10.56 -7.33 0.21
C ASP A 27 -10.34 -8.79 -0.23
N HIS A 28 -9.09 -9.12 -0.53
CA HIS A 28 -8.66 -10.51 -0.69
C HIS A 28 -8.31 -11.19 0.64
N SER A 29 -8.34 -10.45 1.76
CA SER A 29 -8.12 -10.99 3.10
C SER A 29 -9.04 -12.17 3.36
N LYS A 30 -10.29 -12.14 2.90
CA LYS A 30 -11.26 -13.25 3.01
C LYS A 30 -10.73 -14.58 2.47
N ARG A 31 -10.04 -14.59 1.33
CA ARG A 31 -9.51 -15.84 0.73
C ARG A 31 -8.33 -16.40 1.52
N PHE A 32 -7.47 -15.53 2.03
CA PHE A 32 -6.34 -15.93 2.88
C PHE A 32 -6.80 -16.33 4.29
N ASN A 33 -7.74 -15.60 4.87
CA ASN A 33 -8.42 -15.91 6.13
C ASN A 33 -9.09 -17.30 6.07
N ALA A 34 -9.82 -17.59 4.98
CA ALA A 34 -10.45 -18.90 4.78
C ALA A 34 -9.44 -20.05 4.63
N ALA A 35 -8.19 -19.74 4.24
CA ALA A 35 -7.08 -20.68 4.20
C ALA A 35 -6.28 -20.75 5.52
N GLY A 36 -6.70 -20.03 6.57
CA GLY A 36 -5.99 -19.98 7.85
C GLY A 36 -4.80 -19.02 7.90
N HIS A 37 -4.60 -18.21 6.85
CA HIS A 37 -3.56 -17.19 6.77
C HIS A 37 -4.17 -15.82 7.02
N ALA A 38 -4.57 -15.53 8.26
CA ALA A 38 -5.06 -14.20 8.62
C ALA A 38 -3.94 -13.21 8.94
N GLN A 39 -2.81 -13.73 9.42
CA GLN A 39 -1.58 -13.00 9.65
C GLN A 39 -0.40 -13.76 9.06
N LEU A 40 0.61 -13.02 8.64
CA LEU A 40 1.89 -13.54 8.16
C LEU A 40 3.01 -12.78 8.84
N ASP A 41 4.16 -13.45 9.00
CA ASP A 41 5.40 -12.80 9.43
C ASP A 41 6.10 -12.22 8.18
N CYS A 42 6.19 -10.91 8.09
CA CYS A 42 6.91 -10.20 7.05
C CYS A 42 7.67 -9.03 7.65
N ASP A 43 8.90 -8.77 7.18
CA ASP A 43 9.82 -7.79 7.78
C ASP A 43 10.05 -8.03 9.29
N TRP A 44 10.05 -9.29 9.75
CA TRP A 44 10.25 -9.71 11.15
C TRP A 44 9.10 -9.34 12.10
N GLU A 45 7.94 -9.00 11.56
CA GLU A 45 6.74 -8.64 12.32
C GLU A 45 5.52 -9.43 11.84
N SER A 46 4.70 -9.89 12.79
CA SER A 46 3.38 -10.45 12.50
C SER A 46 2.43 -9.34 12.05
N GLN A 47 2.04 -9.36 10.78
CA GLN A 47 1.20 -8.36 10.15
C GLN A 47 -0.02 -9.00 9.47
N PRO A 48 -1.08 -8.22 9.20
CA PRO A 48 -2.17 -8.68 8.34
C PRO A 48 -1.66 -9.16 6.99
N VAL A 49 -2.24 -10.21 6.42
CA VAL A 49 -1.79 -10.74 5.12
C VAL A 49 -1.86 -9.70 4.00
N SER A 50 -2.86 -8.82 4.04
CA SER A 50 -2.97 -7.68 3.13
C SER A 50 -1.75 -6.76 3.19
N CYS A 51 -1.21 -6.51 4.39
CA CYS A 51 0.02 -5.73 4.57
C CYS A 51 1.22 -6.43 3.94
N CYS A 52 1.42 -7.72 4.23
CA CYS A 52 2.57 -8.45 3.70
C CYS A 52 2.51 -8.56 2.18
N ILE A 53 1.33 -8.82 1.60
CA ILE A 53 1.15 -8.83 0.15
C ILE A 53 1.44 -7.46 -0.46
N CYS A 54 0.85 -6.38 0.09
CA CYS A 54 1.11 -5.02 -0.38
C CYS A 54 2.61 -4.71 -0.34
N ARG A 55 3.26 -4.97 0.81
CA ARG A 55 4.69 -4.69 0.99
C ARG A 55 5.55 -5.46 0.01
N SER A 56 5.26 -6.75 -0.22
CA SER A 56 5.99 -7.57 -1.20
C SER A 56 5.79 -7.09 -2.64
N ILE A 57 4.57 -6.70 -3.03
CA ILE A 57 4.29 -6.16 -4.37
C ILE A 57 5.03 -4.83 -4.58
N VAL A 58 4.86 -3.88 -3.67
CA VAL A 58 5.48 -2.55 -3.78
C VAL A 58 7.01 -2.64 -3.74
N PHE A 59 7.56 -3.54 -2.92
CA PHE A 59 9.00 -3.81 -2.91
C PHE A 59 9.49 -4.38 -4.24
N GLU A 60 8.74 -5.29 -4.86
CA GLU A 60 9.11 -5.88 -6.15
C GLU A 60 9.04 -4.84 -7.27
N ILE A 61 8.00 -3.99 -7.31
CA ILE A 61 7.92 -2.86 -8.25
C ILE A 61 9.16 -1.97 -8.12
N GLU A 62 9.48 -1.56 -6.89
CA GLU A 62 10.65 -0.72 -6.62
C GLU A 62 11.95 -1.39 -7.07
N THR A 63 12.08 -2.70 -6.83
CA THR A 63 13.23 -3.51 -7.23
C THR A 63 13.38 -3.56 -8.75
N GLN A 64 12.30 -3.81 -9.49
CA GLN A 64 12.34 -3.85 -10.96
C GLN A 64 12.61 -2.49 -11.59
N LEU A 65 12.04 -1.41 -11.03
CA LEU A 65 12.33 -0.04 -11.47
C LEU A 65 13.81 0.30 -11.24
N ASN A 66 14.34 0.00 -10.06
CA ASN A 66 15.76 0.25 -9.73
C ASN A 66 16.74 -0.60 -10.56
N ASN A 67 16.30 -1.75 -11.06
CA ASN A 67 17.07 -2.64 -11.94
C ASN A 67 16.76 -2.46 -13.42
N THR A 68 16.12 -1.33 -13.81
CA THR A 68 15.78 -1.03 -15.21
C THR A 68 17.03 -1.08 -16.09
N GLN A 69 16.97 -1.90 -17.14
CA GLN A 69 18.05 -1.98 -18.14
C GLN A 69 17.95 -0.83 -19.13
N ASN A 70 19.10 -0.37 -19.63
CA ASN A 70 19.20 0.77 -20.55
C ASN A 70 18.59 2.07 -19.98
N ASP A 71 18.83 2.36 -18.70
CA ASP A 71 18.29 3.55 -18.03
C ASP A 71 18.93 4.87 -18.52
N HIS A 72 18.30 5.46 -19.54
CA HIS A 72 18.75 6.66 -20.22
C HIS A 72 17.92 7.88 -19.82
N ASP A 73 18.45 9.07 -20.09
CA ASP A 73 17.72 10.31 -19.84
C ASP A 73 16.67 10.54 -20.94
N MET A 74 15.50 11.01 -20.53
CA MET A 74 14.35 11.29 -21.38
C MET A 74 13.74 12.64 -21.01
N ASP A 75 13.25 13.38 -22.02
CA ASP A 75 12.49 14.60 -21.80
C ASP A 75 11.00 14.24 -21.62
N VAL A 76 10.42 14.63 -20.49
CA VAL A 76 8.97 14.60 -20.29
C VAL A 76 8.39 16.02 -20.31
N VAL A 77 7.24 16.17 -20.97
CA VAL A 77 6.50 17.43 -21.07
C VAL A 77 5.25 17.31 -20.21
N PHE A 78 5.12 18.18 -19.22
CA PHE A 78 3.88 18.27 -18.44
C PHE A 78 2.83 19.01 -19.27
N ARG A 79 1.62 18.46 -19.42
CA ARG A 79 0.55 19.10 -20.23
C ARG A 79 0.20 20.54 -19.79
N ILE A 80 0.63 20.98 -18.61
CA ILE A 80 0.34 22.29 -18.00
C ILE A 80 1.55 23.25 -18.13
N SER A 81 2.76 22.75 -18.40
CA SER A 81 3.98 23.55 -18.54
C SER A 81 4.76 23.11 -19.78
N GLU A 82 5.11 24.06 -20.65
CA GLU A 82 6.01 23.78 -21.79
C GLU A 82 7.45 23.45 -21.36
N GLU A 83 7.75 23.55 -20.06
CA GLU A 83 9.05 23.20 -19.50
C GLU A 83 9.27 21.69 -19.53
N LYS A 84 10.29 21.27 -20.29
CA LYS A 84 10.75 19.90 -20.34
C LYS A 84 11.50 19.58 -19.04
N LYS A 85 11.08 18.51 -18.36
CA LYS A 85 11.84 17.94 -17.25
C LYS A 85 12.60 16.73 -17.77
N GLN A 86 13.90 16.70 -17.52
CA GLN A 86 14.71 15.53 -17.82
C GLN A 86 14.57 14.53 -16.67
N ILE A 87 14.15 13.30 -16.98
CA ILE A 87 14.05 12.19 -16.02
C ILE A 87 14.74 10.95 -16.58
N LYS A 88 15.04 9.98 -15.72
CA LYS A 88 15.48 8.66 -16.13
C LYS A 88 14.31 7.82 -16.65
N TYR A 89 14.55 6.94 -17.63
CA TYR A 89 13.54 6.00 -18.12
C TYR A 89 12.95 5.16 -16.99
N SER A 90 13.78 4.73 -16.03
CA SER A 90 13.37 4.04 -14.79
C SER A 90 12.33 4.78 -13.94
N ARG A 91 12.12 6.08 -14.21
CA ARG A 91 11.17 6.96 -13.51
C ARG A 91 10.06 7.46 -14.42
N SER A 92 10.04 7.03 -15.68
CA SER A 92 8.96 7.39 -16.61
C SER A 92 7.68 6.64 -16.28
N GLU A 93 6.54 7.28 -16.50
CA GLU A 93 5.22 6.64 -16.41
C GLU A 93 5.16 5.37 -17.28
N ALA A 94 5.73 5.42 -18.48
CA ALA A 94 5.80 4.26 -19.38
C ALA A 94 6.51 3.07 -18.71
N ARG A 95 7.69 3.29 -18.11
CA ARG A 95 8.41 2.20 -17.44
C ARG A 95 7.69 1.69 -16.21
N ILE A 96 7.01 2.57 -15.48
CA ILE A 96 6.19 2.17 -14.32
C ILE A 96 5.07 1.23 -14.77
N LEU A 97 4.30 1.60 -15.79
CA LEU A 97 3.23 0.76 -16.33
C LEU A 97 3.74 -0.60 -16.84
N GLU A 98 4.90 -0.63 -17.52
CA GLU A 98 5.52 -1.89 -17.93
C GLU A 98 5.85 -2.82 -16.75
N VAL A 99 6.33 -2.27 -15.62
CA VAL A 99 6.59 -3.06 -14.41
C VAL A 99 5.29 -3.51 -13.75
N LEU A 100 4.23 -2.68 -13.79
CA LEU A 100 2.93 -3.08 -13.24
C LEU A 100 2.35 -4.28 -14.00
N ASP A 101 2.59 -4.39 -15.31
CA ASP A 101 2.12 -5.51 -16.14
C ASP A 101 2.72 -6.87 -15.75
N ASP A 102 3.97 -6.93 -15.25
CA ASP A 102 4.71 -8.19 -15.02
C ASP A 102 5.12 -8.46 -13.56
N VAL A 103 4.99 -7.48 -12.64
CA VAL A 103 5.36 -7.63 -11.22
C VAL A 103 4.74 -8.86 -10.56
N CYS A 104 3.51 -9.21 -10.92
CA CYS A 104 2.77 -10.29 -10.29
C CYS A 104 3.32 -11.70 -10.57
N GLU A 105 4.26 -11.85 -11.49
CA GLU A 105 4.97 -13.10 -11.74
C GLU A 105 6.11 -13.34 -10.75
N GLN A 106 6.61 -12.28 -10.11
CA GLN A 106 7.88 -12.25 -9.38
C GLN A 106 7.75 -11.85 -7.90
N VAL A 107 6.52 -11.67 -7.38
CA VAL A 107 6.27 -11.24 -5.99
C VAL A 107 6.99 -12.14 -4.98
N PRO A 108 7.93 -11.61 -4.18
CA PRO A 108 8.71 -12.39 -3.22
C PRO A 108 7.94 -12.51 -1.90
N LEU A 109 6.90 -13.36 -1.87
CA LEU A 109 6.18 -13.70 -0.65
C LEU A 109 5.98 -15.21 -0.53
N GLU A 110 6.56 -15.79 0.52
CA GLU A 110 6.37 -17.19 0.86
C GLU A 110 5.15 -17.34 1.78
N LEU A 111 4.25 -18.25 1.40
CA LEU A 111 3.10 -18.64 2.21
C LEU A 111 3.42 -19.95 2.95
N PRO A 112 2.95 -20.16 4.20
CA PRO A 112 3.29 -21.35 5.00
C PRO A 112 3.02 -22.69 4.29
N ASP A 113 1.95 -22.74 3.49
CA ASP A 113 1.62 -23.88 2.63
C ASP A 113 2.06 -23.59 1.19
N SER A 114 3.37 -23.63 0.91
CA SER A 114 4.03 -23.28 -0.37
C SER A 114 3.72 -24.25 -1.54
N ASN A 115 2.43 -24.49 -1.78
CA ASN A 115 1.92 -25.31 -2.86
C ASN A 115 1.43 -24.46 -4.05
N HIS A 116 1.12 -25.13 -5.16
CA HIS A 116 0.66 -24.46 -6.38
C HIS A 116 -0.64 -23.63 -6.17
N LYS A 117 -1.50 -24.01 -5.21
CA LYS A 117 -2.73 -23.27 -4.89
C LYS A 117 -2.38 -21.94 -4.20
N ALA A 118 -1.46 -21.94 -3.25
CA ALA A 118 -1.00 -20.73 -2.57
C ALA A 118 -0.34 -19.75 -3.55
N LYS A 119 0.52 -20.24 -4.46
CA LYS A 119 1.11 -19.40 -5.53
C LYS A 119 0.04 -18.78 -6.44
N ARG A 120 -0.98 -19.54 -6.85
CA ARG A 120 -2.11 -19.01 -7.64
C ARG A 120 -2.92 -17.97 -6.87
N MET A 121 -3.14 -18.19 -5.57
CA MET A 121 -3.85 -17.23 -4.72
C MET A 121 -3.08 -15.91 -4.59
N LEU A 122 -1.76 -15.98 -4.41
CA LEU A 122 -0.89 -14.80 -4.36
C LEU A 122 -0.89 -14.05 -5.69
N SER A 123 -0.70 -14.77 -6.81
CA SER A 123 -0.72 -14.17 -8.15
C SER A 123 -2.05 -13.48 -8.44
N ALA A 124 -3.18 -14.12 -8.14
CA ALA A 124 -4.49 -13.50 -8.29
C ALA A 124 -4.66 -12.24 -7.41
N ALA A 125 -4.25 -12.33 -6.14
CA ALA A 125 -4.32 -11.18 -5.23
C ALA A 125 -3.46 -10.00 -5.71
N CYS A 126 -2.29 -10.29 -6.31
CA CYS A 126 -1.45 -9.27 -6.92
C CYS A 126 -2.09 -8.65 -8.16
N SER A 127 -2.60 -9.46 -9.11
CA SER A 127 -3.23 -8.92 -10.31
C SER A 127 -4.44 -8.05 -9.97
N ASP A 128 -5.24 -8.48 -8.99
CA ASP A 128 -6.38 -7.71 -8.49
C ASP A 128 -5.92 -6.42 -7.77
N PHE A 129 -4.77 -6.44 -7.06
CA PHE A 129 -4.19 -5.25 -6.41
C PHE A 129 -3.68 -4.23 -7.43
N VAL A 130 -2.87 -4.68 -8.39
CA VAL A 130 -2.28 -3.81 -9.41
C VAL A 130 -3.37 -3.20 -10.28
N GLY A 131 -4.32 -4.01 -10.75
CA GLY A 131 -5.42 -3.50 -11.57
C GLY A 131 -6.31 -2.49 -10.85
N GLU A 132 -6.45 -2.61 -9.52
CA GLU A 132 -7.30 -1.68 -8.76
C GLU A 132 -6.58 -0.39 -8.34
N TYR A 133 -5.27 -0.47 -8.11
CA TYR A 133 -4.44 0.64 -7.61
C TYR A 133 -3.42 1.13 -8.63
N GLU A 134 -3.59 0.85 -9.92
CA GLU A 134 -2.66 1.22 -10.99
C GLU A 134 -2.34 2.72 -10.97
N ASP A 135 -3.37 3.56 -10.83
CA ASP A 135 -3.25 5.03 -10.78
C ASP A 135 -2.47 5.49 -9.54
N GLU A 136 -2.79 4.95 -8.36
CA GLU A 136 -2.13 5.28 -7.10
C GLU A 136 -0.68 4.80 -7.07
N LEU A 137 -0.41 3.60 -7.60
CA LEU A 137 0.94 3.06 -7.77
C LEU A 137 1.75 3.92 -8.73
N THR A 138 1.18 4.26 -9.89
CA THR A 138 1.82 5.10 -10.89
C THR A 138 2.22 6.45 -10.30
N ARG A 139 1.29 7.13 -9.60
CA ARG A 139 1.61 8.39 -8.90
C ARG A 139 2.67 8.21 -7.81
N THR A 140 2.57 7.15 -7.01
CA THR A 140 3.49 6.90 -5.90
C THR A 140 4.95 6.78 -6.34
N PHE A 141 5.18 6.18 -7.51
CA PHE A 141 6.51 5.99 -8.08
C PHE A 141 6.96 7.13 -9.01
N PHE A 142 6.01 7.84 -9.64
CA PHE A 142 6.32 8.94 -10.54
C PHE A 142 6.63 10.26 -9.80
N ASP A 143 5.89 10.57 -8.74
CA ASP A 143 5.97 11.86 -8.05
C ASP A 143 7.10 11.92 -7.00
N ASP A 144 7.42 10.79 -6.36
CA ASP A 144 8.33 10.70 -5.22
C ASP A 144 9.26 9.48 -5.33
N PHE A 145 10.58 9.74 -5.33
CA PHE A 145 11.62 8.71 -5.48
C PHE A 145 12.12 8.13 -4.17
N THR A 146 11.54 8.51 -3.04
CA THR A 146 11.81 7.85 -1.76
C THR A 146 11.20 6.44 -1.71
N PRO A 147 11.67 5.54 -0.83
CA PRO A 147 11.13 4.18 -0.75
C PRO A 147 9.61 4.16 -0.61
N ALA A 148 8.93 3.40 -1.48
CA ALA A 148 7.48 3.46 -1.63
C ALA A 148 6.74 2.52 -0.67
N LYS A 149 7.40 1.44 -0.23
CA LYS A 149 6.81 0.35 0.56
C LYS A 149 5.93 0.83 1.71
N GLU A 150 6.48 1.63 2.63
CA GLU A 150 5.75 2.09 3.82
C GLU A 150 4.79 3.24 3.49
N ARG A 151 5.19 4.15 2.61
CA ARG A 151 4.34 5.27 2.17
C ARG A 151 3.05 4.75 1.55
N MET A 152 3.13 3.72 0.70
CA MET A 152 1.98 3.12 0.06
C MET A 152 1.17 2.25 1.04
N CYS A 153 1.79 1.23 1.64
CA CYS A 153 1.05 0.21 2.38
C CYS A 153 0.60 0.67 3.78
N GLY A 154 1.44 1.43 4.48
CA GLY A 154 1.14 1.97 5.81
C GLY A 154 0.47 3.34 5.75
N GLY A 155 0.93 4.23 4.86
CA GLY A 155 0.44 5.60 4.74
C GLY A 155 -0.84 5.73 3.89
N THR A 156 -0.74 5.45 2.60
CA THR A 156 -1.83 5.63 1.62
C THR A 156 -2.95 4.63 1.84
N LEU A 157 -2.63 3.33 1.89
CA LEU A 157 -3.61 2.25 1.93
C LEU A 157 -3.98 1.83 3.36
N GLN A 158 -3.12 2.11 4.34
CA GLN A 158 -3.32 1.78 5.76
C GLN A 158 -3.69 0.30 5.99
N VAL A 159 -3.13 -0.61 5.19
CA VAL A 159 -3.38 -2.06 5.26
C VAL A 159 -2.50 -2.76 6.30
N CYS A 160 -1.49 -2.06 6.82
CA CYS A 160 -0.59 -2.53 7.86
C CYS A 160 -1.10 -2.17 9.25
N SER A 161 -0.83 -3.04 10.22
CA SER A 161 -1.13 -2.71 11.61
C SER A 161 -0.23 -1.54 12.02
N GLN A 162 -0.82 -0.51 12.61
CA GLN A 162 -0.04 0.56 13.23
C GLN A 162 0.66 -0.07 14.44
N ALA A 163 1.99 -0.04 14.48
CA ALA A 163 2.69 -0.35 15.71
C ALA A 163 2.15 0.58 16.80
N ASP A 164 1.50 0.00 17.81
CA ASP A 164 0.98 0.75 18.94
C ASP A 164 2.18 1.38 19.68
N LYS A 165 2.54 2.62 19.32
CA LYS A 165 3.59 3.41 19.98
C LYS A 165 3.12 3.93 21.34
N THR A 166 2.33 3.15 22.07
CA THR A 166 1.90 3.47 23.43
C THR A 166 2.69 2.65 24.44
N VAL A 167 4.01 2.87 24.53
CA VAL A 167 4.80 2.49 25.72
C VAL A 167 5.82 3.57 26.08
N LYS A 168 5.39 4.41 27.03
CA LYS A 168 6.11 5.06 28.15
C LYS A 168 7.16 6.15 27.86
N HIS A 169 6.67 7.39 27.85
CA HIS A 169 7.38 8.51 28.49
C HIS A 169 6.90 8.66 29.94
N GLU A 170 7.32 7.75 30.82
CA GLU A 170 7.37 8.00 32.27
C GLU A 170 8.61 7.28 32.79
N ASP A 171 9.69 8.04 32.96
CA ASP A 171 10.73 7.90 33.99
C ASP A 171 11.74 9.02 33.76
N LEU A 172 11.45 10.19 34.37
CA LEU A 172 12.38 11.30 34.57
C LEU A 172 12.20 11.81 36.00
#